data_AF-A0A4Q9KWF9-F1
#
_entry.id   AF-A0A4Q9KWF9-F1
#
_cell.length_a   1.000
_cell.length_b   1.000
_cell.length_c   1.000
_cell.angle_alpha   90.00
_cell.angle_beta   90.00
_cell.angle_gamma   90.00
#
_symmetry.space_group_name_H-M   'P 1'
#
loop_
_entity.id
_entity.type
_entity.pdbx_description
1 polymer ?
#
loop_
_entity_poly.entity_id
_entity_poly.type
_entity_poly.pdbx_seq_one_letter_code
_entity_poly.pdbx_strand_id
1 'polypeptide(L)'
;LNNNLFVFLSKFKALTHLFFDLHCLLYDYRFFDEYQDEVRDLDISLMGHWATYPKLKSLKYINKFGAKNITSYSVLRLFSYFFNLEDLLELYYNVSSLYELDILVFSKFKALKYLNLSIKETDKYFEILRQILNQNIKNTIFKLEILTGKYKYYEILLISKFKKLKILKIGFQQKDEIDIESLECLICLNLIEITIYVIRGTSNYYSRLYINTIFTNI
;
A
#
# COMPACT_ATOMS: atom_id res chain seq x y z
N LEU A 1 21.42 4.68 5.84
CA LEU A 1 21.02 3.33 6.35
C LEU A 1 22.23 2.38 6.34
N ASN A 2 22.43 1.53 7.37
CA ASN A 2 23.65 0.73 7.53
C ASN A 2 23.72 -0.47 6.55
N ASN A 3 24.79 -0.58 5.75
CA ASN A 3 25.07 -1.72 4.86
C ASN A 3 24.98 -3.09 5.54
N ASN A 4 25.23 -3.14 6.85
CA ASN A 4 25.09 -4.36 7.65
C ASN A 4 23.65 -4.85 7.76
N LEU A 5 22.65 -3.96 7.76
CA LEU A 5 21.23 -4.35 7.73
C LEU A 5 20.91 -5.02 6.38
N PHE A 6 21.44 -4.47 5.29
CA PHE A 6 21.22 -5.00 3.94
C PHE A 6 21.91 -6.36 3.75
N VAL A 7 23.13 -6.53 4.26
CA VAL A 7 23.83 -7.82 4.30
C VAL A 7 23.15 -8.82 5.25
N PHE A 8 22.53 -8.35 6.32
CA PHE A 8 21.77 -9.21 7.23
C PHE A 8 20.50 -9.75 6.54
N LEU A 9 19.70 -8.89 5.91
CA LEU A 9 18.46 -9.29 5.24
C LEU A 9 18.71 -10.29 4.10
N SER A 10 19.80 -10.14 3.34
CA SER A 10 20.13 -11.06 2.24
C SER A 10 20.52 -12.48 2.70
N LYS A 11 20.86 -12.68 3.98
CA LYS A 11 21.19 -14.01 4.52
C LYS A 11 19.97 -14.91 4.72
N PHE A 12 18.75 -14.36 4.73
CA PHE A 12 17.53 -15.12 5.01
C PHE A 12 16.91 -15.73 3.75
N LYS A 13 17.62 -16.67 3.09
CA LYS A 13 17.18 -17.33 1.85
C LYS A 13 15.83 -18.07 1.96
N ALA A 14 15.48 -18.55 3.14
CA ALA A 14 14.23 -19.26 3.41
C ALA A 14 13.10 -18.35 3.94
N LEU A 15 13.31 -17.03 4.00
CA LEU A 15 12.30 -16.10 4.49
C LEU A 15 11.09 -16.08 3.54
N THR A 16 9.91 -16.37 4.08
CA THR A 16 8.65 -16.33 3.32
C THR A 16 7.69 -15.25 3.81
N HIS A 17 7.88 -14.72 5.03
CA HIS A 17 7.04 -13.68 5.63
C HIS A 17 7.92 -12.58 6.19
N LEU A 18 7.66 -11.33 5.80
CA LEU A 18 8.37 -10.17 6.34
C LEU A 18 7.35 -9.18 6.91
N PHE A 19 7.58 -8.78 8.16
CA PHE A 19 6.83 -7.73 8.83
C PHE A 19 7.77 -6.58 9.21
N PHE A 20 7.41 -5.37 8.83
CA PHE A 20 8.16 -4.17 9.16
C PHE A 20 7.20 -3.09 9.65
N ASP A 21 7.47 -2.55 10.84
CA ASP A 21 6.70 -1.48 11.45
C ASP A 21 7.62 -0.27 11.63
N LEU A 22 7.43 0.75 10.80
CA LEU A 22 8.18 1.99 10.92
C LEU A 22 7.59 2.82 12.07
N HIS A 23 8.35 2.89 13.14
CA HIS A 23 8.08 3.71 14.31
C HIS A 23 9.05 4.90 14.34
N CYS A 24 8.52 6.12 14.34
CA CYS A 24 9.33 7.28 14.70
C CYS A 24 9.25 7.46 16.23
N LEU A 25 10.40 7.38 16.91
CA LEU A 25 10.50 7.59 18.36
C LEU A 25 10.69 9.08 18.73
N LEU A 26 10.68 10.01 17.77
CA LEU A 26 11.00 11.41 18.00
C LEU A 26 9.73 12.26 18.18
N TYR A 27 9.58 12.80 19.40
CA TYR A 27 8.49 13.68 19.83
C TYR A 27 8.72 15.16 19.51
N ASP A 28 9.85 15.54 18.91
CA ASP A 28 10.17 16.95 18.68
C ASP A 28 9.96 17.35 17.22
N TYR A 29 8.85 18.05 16.98
CA TYR A 29 8.40 18.55 15.68
C TYR A 29 9.42 19.45 14.95
N ARG A 30 10.46 19.92 15.65
CA ARG A 30 11.49 20.82 15.13
C ARG A 30 12.56 20.14 14.27
N PHE A 31 12.63 18.81 14.25
CA PHE A 31 13.64 18.06 13.49
C PHE A 31 13.16 17.49 12.15
N PHE A 32 11.89 17.71 11.78
CA PHE A 32 11.29 17.04 10.61
C PHE A 32 11.45 17.78 9.28
N ASP A 33 11.90 19.03 9.27
CA ASP A 33 11.98 19.81 8.03
C ASP A 33 13.29 19.56 7.23
N GLU A 34 14.24 18.75 7.74
CA GLU A 34 15.56 18.55 7.11
C GLU A 34 16.09 17.10 7.05
N TYR A 35 15.28 16.08 7.37
CA TYR A 35 15.67 14.71 6.97
C TYR A 35 15.40 14.53 5.48
N GLN A 36 16.31 15.04 4.64
CA GLN A 36 16.47 14.48 3.30
C GLN A 36 16.77 13.00 3.48
N ASP A 37 15.87 12.14 3.00
CA ASP A 37 16.05 10.69 3.05
C ASP A 37 17.36 10.32 2.35
N GLU A 38 18.43 10.08 3.12
CA GLU A 38 19.71 9.54 2.63
C GLU A 38 19.53 8.22 1.84
N VAL A 39 18.35 7.59 1.95
CA VAL A 39 17.96 6.40 1.21
C VAL A 39 17.78 6.69 -0.29
N ARG A 40 17.40 7.92 -0.67
CA ARG A 40 17.17 8.32 -2.06
C ARG A 40 18.46 8.30 -2.89
N ASP A 41 19.59 8.60 -2.25
CA ASP A 41 20.92 8.65 -2.86
C ASP A 41 21.74 7.36 -2.65
N LEU A 42 21.15 6.31 -2.07
CA LEU A 42 21.81 5.01 -2.00
C LEU A 42 21.96 4.46 -3.42
N ASP A 43 23.19 4.43 -3.91
CA ASP A 43 23.55 3.77 -5.15
C ASP A 43 23.48 2.24 -4.99
N ILE A 44 22.25 1.71 -5.05
CA ILE A 44 21.96 0.27 -4.94
C ILE A 44 22.34 -0.47 -6.24
N SER A 45 22.88 0.24 -7.25
CA SER A 45 23.35 -0.36 -8.52
C SER A 45 24.42 -1.44 -8.31
N LEU A 46 25.09 -1.45 -7.16
CA LEU A 46 26.10 -2.45 -6.77
C LEU A 46 25.52 -3.82 -6.36
N MET A 47 24.21 -3.98 -6.17
CA MET A 47 23.61 -5.29 -5.84
C MET A 47 23.30 -6.09 -7.11
N GLY A 48 24.37 -6.47 -7.81
CA GLY A 48 24.32 -7.28 -9.02
C GLY A 48 23.69 -8.67 -8.80
N HIS A 49 22.78 -9.01 -9.72
CA HIS A 49 22.29 -10.36 -10.06
C HIS A 49 22.23 -11.42 -8.94
N TRP A 50 21.08 -11.51 -8.27
CA TRP A 50 20.79 -12.65 -7.39
C TRP A 50 19.62 -13.44 -7.96
N ALA A 51 19.93 -14.44 -8.80
CA ALA A 51 19.00 -15.50 -9.19
C ALA A 51 18.45 -16.31 -7.98
N THR A 52 18.82 -15.92 -6.75
CA THR A 52 18.53 -16.58 -5.48
C THR A 52 17.88 -15.66 -4.45
N TYR A 53 17.21 -14.57 -4.85
CA TYR A 53 16.47 -13.76 -3.86
C TYR A 53 15.40 -14.63 -3.16
N PRO A 54 15.25 -14.52 -1.83
CA PRO A 54 14.19 -15.19 -1.11
C PRO A 54 12.84 -14.84 -1.73
N LYS A 55 12.00 -15.85 -1.93
CA LYS A 55 10.66 -15.70 -2.48
C LYS A 55 9.67 -15.46 -1.36
N LEU A 56 9.35 -14.19 -1.12
CA LEU A 56 8.35 -13.86 -0.11
C LEU A 56 6.96 -14.31 -0.56
N LYS A 57 6.22 -14.93 0.35
CA LYS A 57 4.79 -15.20 0.22
C LYS A 57 3.96 -14.05 0.76
N SER A 58 4.41 -13.41 1.84
CA SER A 58 3.68 -12.31 2.50
C SER A 58 4.64 -11.19 2.91
N LEU A 59 4.22 -9.95 2.67
CA LEU A 59 4.92 -8.74 3.07
C LEU A 59 3.93 -7.81 3.76
N LYS A 60 4.26 -7.38 4.97
CA LYS A 60 3.48 -6.42 5.73
C LYS A 60 4.35 -5.26 6.16
N TYR A 61 4.06 -4.09 5.61
CA TYR A 61 4.66 -2.82 5.97
C TYR A 61 3.60 -1.93 6.63
N ILE A 62 3.88 -1.51 7.86
CA ILE A 62 3.08 -0.53 8.59
C ILE A 62 3.93 0.71 8.81
N ASN A 63 3.37 1.88 8.49
CA ASN A 63 3.91 3.14 8.93
C ASN A 63 2.91 3.83 9.86
N LYS A 64 3.29 4.01 11.14
CA LYS A 64 2.46 4.67 12.15
C LYS A 64 2.81 6.17 12.17
N PHE A 65 2.09 6.95 11.36
CA PHE A 65 2.35 8.39 11.23
C PHE A 65 1.88 9.21 12.44
N GLY A 66 2.83 9.84 13.15
CA GLY A 66 2.65 11.18 13.72
C GLY A 66 2.80 12.24 12.61
N ALA A 67 2.23 13.44 12.78
CA ALA A 67 1.77 14.37 11.74
C ALA A 67 2.73 14.82 10.59
N LYS A 68 3.97 14.34 10.44
CA LYS A 68 4.88 14.76 9.35
C LYS A 68 5.86 13.68 8.83
N ASN A 69 5.75 12.42 9.24
CA ASN A 69 6.72 11.38 8.85
C ASN A 69 6.46 10.83 7.42
N ILE A 70 6.54 11.67 6.40
CA ILE A 70 6.31 11.28 5.00
C ILE A 70 7.62 10.72 4.44
N THR A 71 7.66 9.44 4.08
CA THR A 71 8.77 8.90 3.28
C THR A 71 8.84 9.66 1.96
N SER A 72 10.01 9.84 1.34
CA SER A 72 10.11 10.46 0.01
C SER A 72 10.31 9.45 -1.12
N TYR A 73 10.22 8.14 -0.81
CA TYR A 73 10.52 7.04 -1.71
C TYR A 73 9.57 5.85 -1.52
N SER A 74 9.53 4.98 -2.52
CA SER A 74 8.80 3.70 -2.48
C SER A 74 9.52 2.69 -1.58
N VAL A 75 8.91 2.35 -0.45
CA VAL A 75 9.42 1.30 0.45
C VAL A 75 9.29 -0.08 -0.19
N LEU A 76 8.24 -0.31 -0.99
CA LEU A 76 8.13 -1.52 -1.80
C LEU A 76 9.32 -1.70 -2.75
N ARG A 77 9.77 -0.61 -3.39
CA ARG A 77 10.94 -0.64 -4.25
C ARG A 77 12.18 -1.02 -3.47
N LEU A 78 12.36 -0.48 -2.26
CA LEU A 78 13.45 -0.88 -1.37
C LEU A 78 13.43 -2.39 -1.12
N PHE A 79 12.28 -2.96 -0.74
CA PHE A 79 12.16 -4.41 -0.53
C PHE A 79 12.43 -5.23 -1.79
N SER A 80 12.11 -4.72 -2.97
CA SER A 80 12.35 -5.40 -4.25
C SER A 80 13.84 -5.59 -4.57
N TYR A 81 14.74 -4.84 -3.92
CA TYR A 81 16.18 -5.07 -4.04
C TYR A 81 16.68 -6.29 -3.25
N PHE A 82 15.92 -6.77 -2.27
CA PHE A 82 16.34 -7.85 -1.38
C PHE A 82 15.53 -9.13 -1.56
N PHE A 83 14.30 -9.01 -2.06
CA PHE A 83 13.36 -10.11 -2.14
C PHE A 83 12.76 -10.20 -3.53
N ASN A 84 12.51 -11.43 -4.00
CA ASN A 84 11.67 -11.62 -5.15
C ASN A 84 10.22 -11.41 -4.73
N LEU A 85 9.65 -10.29 -5.17
CA LEU A 85 8.27 -9.92 -4.89
C LEU A 85 7.29 -10.41 -5.97
N GLU A 86 7.75 -10.94 -7.11
CA GLU A 86 6.87 -11.33 -8.23
C GLU A 86 5.85 -12.40 -7.82
N ASP A 87 6.29 -13.36 -6.99
CA ASP A 87 5.51 -14.50 -6.51
C ASP A 87 4.77 -14.20 -5.18
N LEU A 88 4.73 -12.93 -4.74
CA LEU A 88 4.07 -12.51 -3.50
C LEU A 88 2.57 -12.83 -3.54
N LEU A 89 2.05 -13.49 -2.51
CA LEU A 89 0.63 -13.84 -2.39
C LEU A 89 -0.16 -12.79 -1.61
N GLU A 90 0.48 -12.19 -0.60
CA GLU A 90 -0.13 -11.26 0.34
C GLU A 90 0.71 -9.99 0.49
N LEU A 91 0.06 -8.84 0.32
CA LEU A 91 0.66 -7.54 0.57
C LEU A 91 -0.23 -6.72 1.50
N TYR A 92 0.33 -6.28 2.60
CA TYR A 92 -0.22 -5.22 3.45
C TYR A 92 0.72 -4.03 3.39
N TYR A 93 0.27 -2.94 2.78
CA TYR A 93 1.09 -1.77 2.49
C TYR A 93 0.40 -0.52 3.04
N ASN A 94 0.82 -0.09 4.23
CA ASN A 94 0.32 1.14 4.87
C ASN A 94 1.38 2.24 4.76
N VAL A 95 1.08 3.25 3.95
CA VAL A 95 1.99 4.33 3.55
C VAL A 95 1.32 5.70 3.64
N SER A 96 2.15 6.75 3.66
CA SER A 96 1.66 8.13 3.60
C SER A 96 1.13 8.38 2.20
N SER A 97 1.98 8.12 1.21
CA SER A 97 1.71 8.36 -0.20
C SER A 97 2.27 7.21 -1.03
N LEU A 98 1.79 7.07 -2.26
CA LEU A 98 2.38 6.20 -3.27
C LEU A 98 3.39 6.99 -4.11
N TYR A 99 4.34 6.29 -4.73
CA TYR A 99 5.36 6.86 -5.63
C TYR A 99 5.37 6.12 -6.96
N GLU A 100 5.88 6.76 -8.02
CA GLU A 100 5.96 6.16 -9.36
C GLU A 100 6.68 4.81 -9.35
N LEU A 101 7.69 4.65 -8.49
CA LEU A 101 8.42 3.39 -8.32
C LEU A 101 7.54 2.25 -7.76
N ASP A 102 6.45 2.56 -7.04
CA ASP A 102 5.48 1.54 -6.63
C ASP A 102 4.79 0.92 -7.87
N ILE A 103 4.48 1.72 -8.90
CA ILE A 103 3.89 1.25 -10.17
C ILE A 103 4.78 0.16 -10.78
N LEU A 104 6.10 0.37 -10.77
CA LEU A 104 7.08 -0.57 -11.31
C LEU A 104 7.19 -1.87 -10.50
N VAL A 105 6.90 -1.83 -9.20
CA VAL A 105 6.87 -3.03 -8.36
C VAL A 105 5.57 -3.78 -8.58
N PHE A 106 4.44 -3.07 -8.57
CA PHE A 106 3.12 -3.67 -8.78
C PHE A 106 3.00 -4.35 -10.16
N SER A 107 3.66 -3.81 -11.19
CA SER A 107 3.60 -4.37 -12.55
C SER A 107 4.23 -5.76 -12.66
N LYS A 108 5.07 -6.12 -11.68
CA LYS A 108 5.78 -7.39 -11.62
C LYS A 108 5.06 -8.46 -10.82
N PHE A 109 4.00 -8.13 -10.08
CA PHE A 109 3.23 -9.13 -9.34
C PHE A 109 2.55 -10.11 -10.29
N LYS A 110 2.82 -11.41 -10.09
CA LYS A 110 2.25 -12.51 -10.86
C LYS A 110 1.22 -13.31 -10.07
N ALA A 111 1.36 -13.36 -8.74
CA ALA A 111 0.58 -14.27 -7.88
C ALA A 111 -0.25 -13.58 -6.79
N LEU A 112 -0.26 -12.24 -6.72
CA LEU A 112 -0.88 -11.51 -5.62
C LEU A 112 -2.38 -11.79 -5.52
N LYS A 113 -2.81 -12.36 -4.38
CA LYS A 113 -4.20 -12.74 -4.10
C LYS A 113 -4.86 -11.83 -3.08
N TYR A 114 -4.10 -11.33 -2.11
CA TYR A 114 -4.59 -10.50 -1.01
C TYR A 114 -3.83 -9.18 -1.00
N LEU A 115 -4.54 -8.08 -1.19
CA LEU A 115 -3.97 -6.74 -1.14
C LEU A 115 -4.72 -5.92 -0.10
N ASN A 116 -4.01 -5.45 0.92
CA ASN A 116 -4.43 -4.38 1.80
C ASN A 116 -3.53 -3.17 1.54
N LEU A 117 -4.13 -2.07 1.08
CA LEU A 117 -3.45 -0.86 0.69
C LEU A 117 -4.05 0.31 1.47
N SER A 118 -3.31 0.86 2.41
CA SER A 118 -3.72 2.01 3.21
C SER A 118 -2.84 3.21 2.85
N ILE A 119 -3.43 4.25 2.28
CA ILE A 119 -2.75 5.43 1.76
C ILE A 119 -3.31 6.66 2.47
N LYS A 120 -2.49 7.37 3.24
CA LYS A 120 -2.97 8.52 4.02
C LYS A 120 -3.31 9.73 3.14
N GLU A 121 -2.46 10.05 2.18
CA GLU A 121 -2.54 11.21 1.31
C GLU A 121 -2.69 10.76 -0.15
N THR A 122 -3.76 11.20 -0.80
CA THR A 122 -3.96 10.95 -2.22
C THR A 122 -2.98 11.78 -3.03
N ASP A 123 -2.29 11.13 -3.96
CA ASP A 123 -1.48 11.82 -4.94
C ASP A 123 -2.36 12.72 -5.82
N LYS A 124 -2.15 14.04 -5.72
CA LYS A 124 -2.93 15.01 -6.49
C LYS A 124 -2.61 15.00 -7.98
N TYR A 125 -1.41 14.57 -8.38
CA TYR A 125 -0.86 14.84 -9.71
C TYR A 125 -0.56 13.58 -10.52
N PHE A 126 -0.07 12.50 -9.91
CA PHE A 126 0.47 11.37 -10.67
C PHE A 126 -0.51 10.20 -10.88
N GLU A 127 -1.69 10.26 -10.25
CA GLU A 127 -2.77 9.25 -10.41
C GLU A 127 -2.27 7.81 -10.19
N ILE A 128 -1.32 7.64 -9.26
CA ILE A 128 -0.56 6.39 -9.09
C ILE A 128 -1.47 5.23 -8.74
N LEU A 129 -2.46 5.44 -7.88
CA LEU A 129 -3.45 4.43 -7.52
C LEU A 129 -4.21 3.94 -8.76
N ARG A 130 -4.71 4.85 -9.60
CA ARG A 130 -5.32 4.51 -10.90
C ARG A 130 -4.40 3.64 -11.75
N GLN A 131 -3.13 4.03 -11.86
CA GLN A 131 -2.16 3.28 -12.65
C GLN A 131 -1.96 1.86 -12.11
N ILE A 132 -1.79 1.70 -10.80
CA ILE A 132 -1.67 0.40 -10.12
C ILE A 132 -2.93 -0.46 -10.34
N LEU A 133 -4.12 0.09 -10.14
CA LEU A 133 -5.39 -0.62 -10.32
C LEU A 133 -5.59 -1.12 -11.75
N ASN A 134 -5.03 -0.43 -12.75
CA ASN A 134 -5.14 -0.84 -14.14
C ASN A 134 -4.19 -1.99 -14.54
N GLN A 135 -3.24 -2.37 -13.67
CA GLN A 135 -2.26 -3.42 -13.95
C GLN A 135 -2.85 -4.83 -13.87
N ASN A 136 -1.99 -5.83 -14.05
CA ASN A 136 -2.34 -7.24 -14.10
C ASN A 136 -2.89 -7.80 -12.78
N ILE A 137 -2.70 -7.10 -11.66
CA ILE A 137 -3.25 -7.49 -10.34
C ILE A 137 -4.78 -7.68 -10.37
N LYS A 138 -5.50 -6.99 -11.27
CA LYS A 138 -6.95 -7.15 -11.46
C LYS A 138 -7.37 -8.57 -11.89
N ASN A 139 -6.43 -9.37 -12.40
CA ASN A 139 -6.67 -10.74 -12.82
C ASN A 139 -6.37 -11.79 -11.73
N THR A 140 -5.73 -11.40 -10.62
CA THR A 140 -5.22 -12.33 -9.59
C THR A 140 -5.85 -12.10 -8.21
N ILE A 141 -6.18 -10.85 -7.90
CA ILE A 141 -6.67 -10.47 -6.57
C ILE A 141 -8.04 -11.09 -6.28
N PHE A 142 -8.10 -11.78 -5.14
CA PHE A 142 -9.29 -12.39 -4.55
C PHE A 142 -9.89 -11.52 -3.45
N LYS A 143 -9.02 -10.92 -2.62
CA LYS A 143 -9.40 -9.99 -1.55
C LYS A 143 -8.66 -8.67 -1.74
N LEU A 144 -9.43 -7.59 -1.81
CA LEU A 144 -8.94 -6.23 -1.94
C LEU A 144 -9.44 -5.38 -0.78
N GLU A 145 -8.53 -4.74 -0.08
CA GLU A 145 -8.81 -3.69 0.88
C GLU A 145 -8.04 -2.44 0.49
N ILE A 146 -8.73 -1.34 0.23
CA ILE A 146 -8.09 -0.05 -0.08
C ILE A 146 -8.68 1.02 0.83
N LEU A 147 -7.79 1.69 1.56
CA LEU A 147 -8.10 2.82 2.43
C LEU A 147 -7.37 4.03 1.88
N THR A 148 -8.10 5.08 1.55
CA THR A 148 -7.47 6.30 1.07
C THR A 148 -8.23 7.53 1.56
N GLY A 149 -7.65 8.72 1.41
CA GLY A 149 -8.35 9.97 1.72
C GLY A 149 -9.61 10.13 0.85
N LYS A 150 -9.43 9.98 -0.47
CA LYS A 150 -10.47 10.20 -1.48
C LYS A 150 -10.29 9.23 -2.65
N TYR A 151 -11.40 8.78 -3.24
CA TYR A 151 -11.38 8.09 -4.52
C TYR A 151 -11.76 9.01 -5.67
N LYS A 152 -11.09 8.86 -6.80
CA LYS A 152 -11.59 9.33 -8.09
C LYS A 152 -12.56 8.28 -8.66
N TYR A 153 -13.59 8.74 -9.37
CA TYR A 153 -14.58 7.87 -10.02
C TYR A 153 -13.94 6.76 -10.87
N TYR A 154 -12.92 7.09 -11.66
CA TYR A 154 -12.21 6.12 -12.49
C TYR A 154 -11.49 5.02 -11.69
N GLU A 155 -11.05 5.29 -10.47
CA GLU A 155 -10.42 4.29 -9.60
C GLU A 155 -11.46 3.27 -9.13
N ILE A 156 -12.65 3.74 -8.77
CA ILE A 156 -13.80 2.89 -8.43
C ILE A 156 -14.21 2.01 -9.63
N LEU A 157 -14.29 2.59 -10.83
CA LEU A 157 -14.55 1.84 -12.07
C LEU A 157 -13.47 0.83 -12.43
N LEU A 158 -12.23 1.02 -11.99
CA LEU A 158 -11.17 0.04 -12.23
C LEU A 158 -11.28 -1.13 -11.24
N ILE A 159 -11.67 -0.87 -10.00
CA ILE A 159 -11.93 -1.92 -8.99
C ILE A 159 -13.04 -2.86 -9.48
N SER A 160 -14.10 -2.33 -10.08
CA SER A 160 -15.20 -3.16 -10.62
C SER A 160 -14.79 -4.11 -11.75
N LYS A 161 -13.60 -3.92 -12.34
CA LYS A 161 -13.06 -4.78 -13.42
C LYS A 161 -12.21 -5.95 -12.90
N PHE A 162 -12.11 -6.14 -11.59
CA PHE A 162 -11.33 -7.26 -11.02
C PHE A 162 -12.05 -8.59 -11.22
N LYS A 163 -11.43 -9.50 -11.96
CA LYS A 163 -12.10 -10.73 -12.44
C LYS A 163 -12.29 -11.81 -11.38
N LYS A 164 -11.44 -11.82 -10.37
CA LYS A 164 -11.40 -12.85 -9.30
C LYS A 164 -11.79 -12.33 -7.93
N LEU A 165 -12.17 -11.05 -7.84
CA LEU A 165 -12.47 -10.38 -6.59
C LEU A 165 -13.74 -11.00 -5.98
N LYS A 166 -13.63 -11.38 -4.70
CA LYS A 166 -14.75 -11.91 -3.91
C LYS A 166 -14.93 -11.20 -2.58
N ILE A 167 -13.88 -10.57 -2.06
CA ILE A 167 -13.94 -9.78 -0.82
C ILE A 167 -13.40 -8.39 -1.12
N LEU A 168 -14.25 -7.38 -0.96
CA LEU A 168 -13.90 -5.98 -1.18
C LEU A 168 -14.10 -5.15 0.09
N LYS A 169 -13.07 -4.41 0.50
CA LYS A 169 -13.15 -3.45 1.60
C LYS A 169 -12.66 -2.10 1.12
N ILE A 170 -13.50 -1.08 1.23
CA ILE A 170 -13.18 0.26 0.77
C ILE A 170 -13.43 1.25 1.89
N GLY A 171 -12.39 2.02 2.23
CA GLY A 171 -12.43 3.08 3.22
C GLY A 171 -12.06 4.44 2.62
N PHE A 172 -12.81 5.48 2.96
CA PHE A 172 -12.53 6.88 2.56
C PHE A 172 -12.81 7.89 3.67
N GLN A 173 -12.18 9.07 3.63
CA GLN A 173 -12.41 10.11 4.64
C GLN A 173 -13.70 10.90 4.38
N GLN A 174 -14.46 11.18 5.44
CA GLN A 174 -15.82 11.75 5.38
C GLN A 174 -15.94 13.12 4.70
N LYS A 175 -14.84 13.85 4.51
CA LYS A 175 -14.89 15.22 3.97
C LYS A 175 -15.15 15.27 2.47
N ASP A 176 -14.96 14.16 1.78
CA ASP A 176 -15.30 14.02 0.38
C ASP A 176 -16.59 13.20 0.30
N GLU A 177 -17.68 13.87 -0.06
CA GLU A 177 -18.85 13.20 -0.63
C GLU A 177 -18.39 12.52 -1.92
N ILE A 178 -17.82 11.33 -1.79
CA ILE A 178 -17.88 10.36 -2.87
C ILE A 178 -19.37 10.16 -3.07
N ASP A 179 -19.84 10.58 -4.25
CA ASP A 179 -21.21 10.37 -4.66
C ASP A 179 -21.55 8.90 -4.40
N ILE A 180 -22.53 8.63 -3.54
CA ILE A 180 -22.92 7.26 -3.21
C ILE A 180 -23.23 6.50 -4.50
N GLU A 181 -23.75 7.21 -5.52
CA GLU A 181 -23.98 6.70 -6.87
C GLU A 181 -22.71 6.09 -7.50
N SER A 182 -21.53 6.68 -7.26
CA SER A 182 -20.27 6.14 -7.78
C SER A 182 -19.89 4.79 -7.18
N LEU A 183 -20.34 4.50 -5.95
CA LEU A 183 -20.07 3.23 -5.26
C LEU A 183 -21.07 2.13 -5.65
N GLU A 184 -22.24 2.48 -6.22
CA GLU A 184 -23.26 1.50 -6.63
C GLU A 184 -22.70 0.47 -7.62
N CYS A 185 -21.78 0.88 -8.50
CA CYS A 185 -21.15 -0.03 -9.45
C CYS A 185 -20.35 -1.16 -8.78
N LEU A 186 -19.91 -0.96 -7.52
CA LEU A 186 -19.23 -1.97 -6.72
C LEU A 186 -20.20 -2.92 -6.02
N ILE A 187 -21.37 -2.43 -5.63
CA ILE A 187 -22.42 -3.23 -4.99
C ILE A 187 -22.98 -4.26 -5.98
N CYS A 188 -23.02 -3.92 -7.27
CA CYS A 188 -23.45 -4.82 -8.34
C CYS A 188 -22.45 -5.95 -8.68
N LEU A 189 -21.29 -6.00 -8.03
CA LEU A 189 -20.31 -7.07 -8.26
C LEU A 189 -20.75 -8.37 -7.58
N ASN A 190 -20.41 -9.51 -8.19
CA ASN A 190 -20.64 -10.85 -7.62
C ASN A 190 -19.62 -11.17 -6.50
N LEU A 191 -19.70 -10.41 -5.40
CA LEU A 191 -18.86 -10.49 -4.21
C LEU A 191 -19.53 -11.35 -3.12
N ILE A 192 -18.70 -12.07 -2.36
CA ILE A 192 -19.11 -12.75 -1.13
C ILE A 192 -19.25 -11.73 0.00
N GLU A 193 -18.34 -10.75 0.05
CA GLU A 193 -18.33 -9.70 1.07
C GLU A 193 -17.90 -8.39 0.43
N ILE A 194 -18.68 -7.33 0.64
CA ILE A 194 -18.30 -5.95 0.43
C ILE A 194 -18.49 -5.19 1.73
N THR A 195 -17.47 -4.47 2.17
CA THR A 195 -17.54 -3.53 3.29
C THR A 195 -17.13 -2.16 2.80
N ILE A 196 -18.03 -1.19 2.94
CA ILE A 196 -17.73 0.22 2.66
C ILE A 196 -17.74 0.95 3.98
N TYR A 197 -16.73 1.76 4.25
CA TYR A 197 -16.66 2.54 5.48
C TYR A 197 -16.14 3.95 5.29
N VAL A 198 -16.63 4.83 6.15
CA VAL A 198 -16.08 6.16 6.34
C VAL A 198 -15.05 6.13 7.45
N ILE A 199 -13.90 6.73 7.17
CA ILE A 199 -12.83 6.99 8.13
C ILE A 199 -13.13 8.35 8.77
N ARG A 200 -13.59 8.33 10.02
CA ARG A 200 -13.82 9.54 10.83
C ARG A 200 -12.58 9.86 11.66
N GLY A 201 -12.03 11.05 11.45
CA GLY A 201 -10.88 11.54 12.18
C GLY A 201 -10.48 12.95 11.72
N THR A 202 -10.48 13.89 12.67
CA THR A 202 -9.98 15.26 12.52
C THR A 202 -9.11 15.57 13.74
N SER A 203 -7.79 15.41 13.63
CA SER A 203 -6.76 16.15 14.37
C SER A 203 -5.42 15.41 14.28
N ASN A 204 -4.33 16.17 14.28
CA ASN A 204 -2.93 15.74 14.13
C ASN A 204 -2.38 14.75 15.19
N TYR A 205 -3.24 14.03 15.91
CA TYR A 205 -2.91 13.07 16.95
C TYR A 205 -3.74 11.80 16.75
N TYR A 206 -3.25 10.85 15.96
CA TYR A 206 -4.00 9.64 15.61
C TYR A 206 -3.34 8.37 16.15
N SER A 207 -4.02 7.74 17.11
CA SER A 207 -3.89 6.30 17.38
C SER A 207 -5.22 5.53 17.21
N ARG A 208 -6.30 6.20 16.80
CA ARG A 208 -7.61 5.56 16.56
C ARG A 208 -8.30 6.16 15.34
N LEU A 209 -8.18 5.50 14.19
CA LEU A 209 -9.08 5.70 13.06
C LEU A 209 -10.45 5.15 13.48
N TYR A 210 -11.47 5.99 13.59
CA TYR A 210 -12.84 5.50 13.77
C TYR A 210 -13.37 5.09 12.41
N ILE A 211 -13.56 3.78 12.24
CA ILE A 211 -14.13 3.19 11.03
C ILE A 211 -15.63 3.04 11.27
N ASN A 212 -16.42 3.78 10.49
CA ASN A 212 -17.87 3.63 10.48
C ASN A 212 -18.29 2.90 9.21
N THR A 213 -18.78 1.68 9.36
CA THR A 213 -19.35 0.91 8.24
C THR A 213 -20.59 1.61 7.70
N ILE A 214 -20.55 1.97 6.41
CA ILE A 214 -21.67 2.51 5.64
C ILE A 214 -22.54 1.37 5.12
N PHE A 215 -21.89 0.34 4.56
CA PHE A 215 -22.56 -0.77 3.93
C PHE A 215 -21.79 -2.06 4.17
N THR A 216 -22.51 -3.14 4.43
CA THR A 216 -21.99 -4.50 4.35
C THR A 216 -23.08 -5.41 3.82
N ASN A 217 -22.78 -6.20 2.79
CA ASN A 217 -23.59 -7.35 2.46
C ASN A 217 -23.02 -8.56 3.22
N ILE A 218 -23.87 -9.24 3.99
CA ILE A 218 -23.57 -10.55 4.56
C ILE A 218 -24.65 -11.49 4.02
#